data_AF-A0A1I7JC40-F1
#
_entry.id   AF-A0A1I7JC40-F1
#
_cell.length_a   1.000
_cell.length_b   1.000
_cell.length_c   1.000
_cell.angle_alpha   90.00
_cell.angle_beta   90.00
_cell.angle_gamma   90.00
#
_symmetry.space_group_name_H-M   'P 1'
#
loop_
_entity.id
_entity.type
_entity.pdbx_description
1 polymer ?
#
loop_
_entity_poly.entity_id
_entity_poly.type
_entity_poly.pdbx_seq_one_letter_code
_entity_poly.pdbx_strand_id
1 'polypeptide(L)'
;MRGHAILLGAALLCLVPTGVFAWPQPMPTIEKVVKPGHTQKIGWFVALDPTCHSMGPITVNLIEPPGKGQIMIEQGLEYPGFHPANPRSACNKRKVPATRLIYAAPPGAADDDQFAVELVGSLGDVRRVRYHIELH
;
A
#
# COMPACT_ATOMS: atom_id res chain seq x y z
N MET A 1 -30.45 -55.05 -48.33
CA MET A 1 -29.04 -54.84 -47.96
C MET A 1 -28.92 -53.43 -47.39
N ARG A 2 -28.66 -53.30 -46.08
CA ARG A 2 -28.60 -52.02 -45.35
C ARG A 2 -27.21 -51.38 -45.58
N GLY A 3 -27.16 -50.20 -46.17
CA GLY A 3 -25.96 -49.36 -46.23
C GLY A 3 -25.91 -48.40 -45.04
N HIS A 4 -24.83 -48.45 -44.26
CA HIS A 4 -24.56 -47.49 -43.20
C HIS A 4 -23.82 -46.28 -43.78
N ALA A 5 -24.44 -45.10 -43.70
CA ALA A 5 -23.78 -43.83 -44.00
C ALA A 5 -23.06 -43.35 -42.73
N ILE A 6 -21.73 -43.28 -42.80
CA ILE A 6 -20.88 -42.73 -41.75
C ILE A 6 -20.79 -41.21 -41.98
N LEU A 7 -21.43 -40.43 -41.10
CA LEU A 7 -21.28 -38.97 -41.05
C LEU A 7 -20.00 -38.62 -40.26
N LEU A 8 -18.98 -38.13 -40.97
CA LEU A 8 -17.79 -37.54 -40.38
C LEU A 8 -18.11 -36.09 -39.96
N GLY A 9 -18.34 -35.88 -38.66
CA GLY A 9 -18.44 -34.55 -38.07
C GLY A 9 -17.05 -33.97 -37.81
N ALA A 10 -16.69 -32.90 -38.52
CA ALA A 10 -15.48 -32.13 -38.25
C ALA A 10 -15.69 -31.23 -37.02
N ALA A 11 -14.99 -31.52 -35.93
CA ALA A 11 -14.95 -30.67 -34.74
C ALA A 11 -14.01 -29.48 -34.98
N LEU A 12 -14.57 -28.28 -35.10
CA LEU A 12 -13.80 -27.03 -35.07
C LEU A 12 -13.34 -26.76 -33.62
N LEU A 13 -12.06 -26.98 -33.36
CA LEU A 13 -11.39 -26.56 -32.12
C LEU A 13 -11.20 -25.04 -32.15
N CYS A 14 -12.05 -24.31 -31.43
CA CYS A 14 -11.83 -22.89 -31.14
C CYS A 14 -10.59 -22.74 -30.25
N LEU A 15 -9.49 -22.28 -30.84
CA LEU A 15 -8.32 -21.76 -30.12
C LEU A 15 -8.72 -20.44 -29.45
N VAL A 16 -9.12 -20.49 -28.18
CA VAL A 16 -9.24 -19.29 -27.35
C VAL A 16 -7.82 -18.87 -26.96
N PRO A 17 -7.30 -17.72 -27.42
CA PRO A 17 -5.99 -17.26 -26.98
C PRO A 17 -6.06 -17.04 -25.47
N THR A 18 -5.30 -17.82 -24.71
CA THR A 18 -5.05 -17.62 -23.29
C THR A 18 -4.13 -16.40 -23.12
N GLY A 19 -4.66 -15.21 -23.44
CA GLY A 19 -4.06 -13.97 -22.99
C GLY A 19 -4.07 -13.98 -21.47
N VAL A 20 -2.88 -14.03 -20.86
CA VAL A 20 -2.74 -13.85 -19.42
C VAL A 20 -3.15 -12.40 -19.12
N PHE A 21 -4.41 -12.20 -18.74
CA PHE A 21 -4.86 -10.93 -18.19
C PHE A 21 -4.22 -10.79 -16.81
N ALA A 22 -3.10 -10.07 -16.73
CA ALA A 22 -2.61 -9.57 -15.46
C ALA A 22 -3.62 -8.54 -14.94
N TRP A 23 -4.52 -8.96 -14.05
CA TRP A 23 -5.41 -8.01 -13.40
C TRP A 23 -4.56 -7.05 -12.56
N PRO A 24 -4.66 -5.72 -12.81
CA PRO A 24 -3.97 -4.75 -11.97
C PRO A 24 -4.46 -4.96 -10.54
N GLN A 25 -3.51 -5.21 -9.63
CA GLN A 25 -3.83 -5.40 -8.23
C GLN A 25 -4.40 -4.08 -7.68
N PRO A 26 -5.59 -4.09 -7.05
CA PRO A 26 -6.14 -2.87 -6.47
C PRO A 26 -5.18 -2.30 -5.44
N MET A 27 -4.83 -1.02 -5.59
CA MET A 27 -4.07 -0.30 -4.57
C MET A 27 -5.05 0.15 -3.47
N PRO A 28 -4.88 -0.29 -2.22
CA PRO A 28 -5.77 0.13 -1.14
C PRO A 28 -5.63 1.64 -0.91
N THR A 29 -6.74 2.31 -0.64
CA THR A 29 -6.80 3.73 -0.23
C THR A 29 -6.85 3.84 1.29
N ILE A 30 -6.08 4.76 1.84
CA ILE A 30 -6.07 5.13 3.25
C ILE A 30 -6.57 6.57 3.36
N GLU A 31 -7.68 6.73 4.07
CA GLU A 31 -8.26 8.04 4.37
C GLU A 31 -7.54 8.72 5.54
N LYS A 32 -7.28 10.01 5.39
CA LYS A 32 -6.74 10.89 6.42
C LYS A 32 -7.40 12.26 6.33
N VAL A 33 -7.45 12.95 7.45
CA VAL A 33 -7.86 14.35 7.52
C VAL A 33 -6.67 15.15 8.03
N VAL A 34 -6.36 16.27 7.37
CA VAL A 34 -5.35 17.21 7.85
C VAL A 34 -5.89 18.63 7.70
N LYS A 35 -5.92 19.36 8.81
CA LYS A 35 -6.36 20.75 8.82
C LYS A 35 -5.47 21.60 7.90
N PRO A 36 -6.04 22.49 7.07
CA PRO A 36 -5.26 23.38 6.24
C PRO A 36 -4.20 24.19 7.01
N GLY A 37 -3.04 24.39 6.39
CA GLY A 37 -1.88 25.07 6.96
C GLY A 37 -1.15 24.31 8.08
N HIS A 38 -1.54 23.06 8.37
CA HIS A 38 -0.89 22.24 9.38
C HIS A 38 0.03 21.19 8.76
N THR A 39 1.10 20.86 9.49
CA THR A 39 1.94 19.71 9.20
C THR A 39 1.59 18.59 10.18
N GLN A 40 1.28 17.41 9.65
CA GLN A 40 0.80 16.30 10.46
C GLN A 40 1.46 14.98 10.05
N LYS A 41 1.91 14.21 11.06
CA LYS A 41 2.29 12.81 10.86
C LYS A 41 1.03 12.01 10.56
N ILE A 42 0.92 11.52 9.33
CA ILE A 42 -0.25 10.76 8.84
C ILE A 42 -0.01 9.25 8.87
N GLY A 43 1.23 8.81 9.01
CA GLY A 43 1.59 7.40 9.12
C GLY A 43 2.99 7.17 9.67
N TRP A 44 3.26 5.93 10.03
CA TRP A 44 4.59 5.44 10.38
C TRP A 44 4.68 3.95 10.08
N PHE A 45 5.90 3.49 9.79
CA PHE A 45 6.19 2.13 9.37
C PHE A 45 7.34 1.57 10.20
N VAL A 46 7.17 0.34 10.66
CA VAL A 46 8.16 -0.37 11.50
C VAL A 46 8.42 -1.75 10.92
N ALA A 47 9.68 -2.15 10.89
CA ALA A 47 10.10 -3.53 10.62
C ALA A 47 10.79 -4.06 11.87
N LEU A 48 10.10 -4.97 12.58
CA LEU A 48 10.57 -5.55 13.84
C LEU A 48 10.46 -7.07 13.79
N ASP A 49 11.42 -7.73 14.44
CA ASP A 49 11.31 -9.13 14.81
C ASP A 49 10.46 -9.33 16.09
N PRO A 50 10.15 -10.59 16.49
CA PRO A 50 9.40 -10.87 17.71
C PRO A 50 10.10 -10.45 19.02
N THR A 51 11.41 -10.18 19.00
CA THR A 51 12.17 -9.63 20.14
C THR A 51 12.15 -8.10 20.18
N CYS A 52 11.35 -7.49 19.29
CA CYS A 52 11.18 -6.06 19.13
C CYS A 52 12.46 -5.32 18.69
N HIS A 53 13.43 -6.04 18.12
CA HIS A 53 14.58 -5.42 17.48
C HIS A 53 14.22 -5.00 16.06
N SER A 54 14.78 -3.86 15.63
CA SER A 54 14.58 -3.36 14.28
C SER A 54 15.31 -4.26 13.28
N MET A 55 14.61 -4.60 12.21
CA MET A 55 15.16 -5.31 11.05
C MET A 55 15.71 -4.34 9.99
N GLY A 56 15.75 -3.03 10.29
CA GLY A 56 16.08 -1.96 9.35
C GLY A 56 14.91 -1.01 9.08
N PRO A 57 15.16 0.14 8.44
CA PRO A 57 14.11 1.07 8.05
C PRO A 57 13.26 0.51 6.90
N ILE A 58 11.98 0.86 6.87
CA ILE A 58 11.14 0.64 5.69
C ILE A 58 11.38 1.80 4.73
N THR A 59 11.71 1.50 3.48
CA THR A 59 11.87 2.55 2.46
C THR A 59 10.50 2.99 1.98
N VAL A 60 10.27 4.30 1.91
CA VAL A 60 9.03 4.89 1.39
C VAL A 60 9.38 5.63 0.11
N ASN A 61 8.92 5.10 -1.03
CA ASN A 61 9.07 5.74 -2.32
C ASN A 61 7.76 6.45 -2.68
N LEU A 62 7.84 7.75 -2.96
CA LEU A 62 6.69 8.50 -3.49
C LEU A 62 6.54 8.17 -4.98
N ILE A 63 5.52 7.41 -5.34
CA ILE A 63 5.29 6.94 -6.72
C ILE A 63 4.29 7.81 -7.47
N GLU A 64 3.40 8.48 -6.75
CA GLU A 64 2.59 9.59 -7.26
C GLU A 64 2.65 10.71 -6.22
N PRO A 65 3.19 11.89 -6.53
CA PRO A 65 3.29 12.98 -5.57
C PRO A 65 1.91 13.62 -5.28
N PRO A 66 1.73 14.25 -4.11
CA PRO A 66 0.55 15.06 -3.84
C PRO A 66 0.43 16.21 -4.85
N GLY A 67 -0.80 16.60 -5.17
CA GLY A 67 -1.06 17.72 -6.07
C GLY A 67 -1.00 19.08 -5.36
N LYS A 68 -1.19 19.11 -4.03
CA LYS A 68 -1.38 20.35 -3.27
C LYS A 68 -0.38 20.48 -2.11
N GLY A 69 -0.32 19.47 -1.24
CA GLY A 69 0.57 19.48 -0.08
C GLY A 69 1.98 18.98 -0.39
N GLN A 70 2.74 18.73 0.68
CA GLN A 70 4.09 18.17 0.58
C GLN A 70 4.22 16.96 1.49
N ILE A 71 4.96 15.96 1.01
CA ILE A 71 5.32 14.78 1.79
C ILE A 71 6.75 14.89 2.29
N MET A 72 6.92 14.72 3.59
CA MET A 72 8.19 14.52 4.25
C MET A 72 8.27 13.10 4.79
N ILE A 73 9.43 12.47 4.56
CA ILE A 73 9.76 11.15 5.07
C ILE A 73 10.97 11.32 5.98
N GLU A 74 10.82 10.91 7.24
CA GLU A 74 11.89 11.00 8.23
C GLU A 74 12.03 9.71 9.03
N GLN A 75 13.21 9.50 9.62
CA GLN A 75 13.39 8.46 10.63
C GLN A 75 13.03 9.02 12.01
N GLY A 76 12.43 8.20 12.85
CA GLY A 76 12.04 8.58 14.20
C GLY A 76 11.73 7.39 15.10
N LEU A 77 11.04 7.66 16.19
CA LEU A 77 10.66 6.67 17.19
C LEU A 77 9.14 6.66 17.39
N GLU A 78 8.52 5.49 17.27
CA GLU A 78 7.06 5.34 17.36
C GLU A 78 6.66 4.12 18.17
N TYR A 79 5.45 4.16 18.74
CA TYR A 79 4.83 2.96 19.29
C TYR A 79 4.22 2.14 18.15
N PRO A 80 4.56 0.85 18.02
CA PRO A 80 3.87 -0.05 17.10
C PRO A 80 2.40 -0.27 17.50
N GLY A 81 1.58 -0.66 16.53
CA GLY A 81 0.15 -0.95 16.71
C GLY A 81 -0.21 -2.38 16.31
N PHE A 82 0.58 -3.38 16.72
CA PHE A 82 0.28 -4.77 16.38
C PHE A 82 -0.96 -5.27 17.13
N HIS A 83 -1.82 -6.04 16.44
CA HIS A 83 -2.98 -6.70 17.05
C HIS A 83 -2.55 -7.60 18.23
N PRO A 84 -3.32 -7.75 19.32
CA PRO A 84 -2.94 -8.55 20.49
C PRO A 84 -2.49 -9.99 20.18
N ALA A 85 -3.12 -10.64 19.19
CA ALA A 85 -2.78 -11.99 18.74
C ALA A 85 -1.48 -12.09 17.91
N ASN A 86 -0.88 -10.96 17.52
CA ASN A 86 0.38 -10.95 16.79
C ASN A 86 1.54 -11.22 17.77
N PRO A 87 2.52 -12.10 17.46
CA PRO A 87 3.69 -12.33 18.32
C PRO A 87 4.48 -11.05 18.68
N ARG A 88 4.35 -9.99 17.87
CA ARG A 88 4.99 -8.68 18.09
C ARG A 88 4.17 -7.72 18.96
N SER A 89 3.00 -8.12 19.49
CA SER A 89 2.14 -7.25 20.30
C SER A 89 2.82 -6.73 21.57
N ALA A 90 3.80 -7.48 22.11
CA ALA A 90 4.65 -7.03 23.22
C ALA A 90 5.43 -5.74 22.88
N CYS A 91 5.75 -5.51 21.61
CA CYS A 91 6.52 -4.35 21.15
C CYS A 91 5.73 -3.04 21.25
N ASN A 92 4.40 -3.10 21.31
CA ASN A 92 3.53 -1.91 21.44
C ASN A 92 3.79 -1.11 22.74
N LYS A 93 4.52 -1.67 23.70
CA LYS A 93 4.82 -1.05 25.00
C LYS A 93 6.03 -0.12 24.99
N ARG A 94 6.80 -0.07 23.91
CA ARG A 94 7.99 0.80 23.79
C ARG A 94 8.04 1.51 22.45
N LYS A 95 8.71 2.66 22.43
CA LYS A 95 9.05 3.30 21.17
C LYS A 95 10.15 2.50 20.47
N VAL A 96 10.04 2.35 19.16
CA VAL A 96 11.00 1.66 18.31
C VAL A 96 11.35 2.51 17.08
N PRO A 97 12.49 2.26 16.42
CA PRO A 97 12.80 2.88 15.14
C PRO A 97 11.67 2.72 14.13
N ALA A 98 11.29 3.83 13.51
CA ALA A 98 10.20 3.90 12.54
C ALA A 98 10.53 4.91 11.44
N THR A 99 10.06 4.62 10.24
CA THR A 99 10.01 5.61 9.16
C THR A 99 8.65 6.29 9.19
N ARG A 100 8.62 7.61 9.36
CA ARG A 100 7.41 8.42 9.50
C ARG A 100 7.05 9.07 8.18
N LEU A 101 5.75 9.14 7.93
CA LEU A 101 5.16 9.82 6.78
C LEU A 101 4.41 11.05 7.29
N ILE A 102 4.88 12.22 6.88
CA ILE A 102 4.39 13.51 7.33
C ILE A 102 3.85 14.25 6.11
N TYR A 103 2.65 14.81 6.24
CA TYR A 103 2.03 15.63 5.21
C TYR A 103 1.92 17.08 5.72
N ALA A 104 2.42 18.01 4.92
CA ALA A 104 2.26 19.45 5.12
C ALA A 104 1.13 19.93 4.22
N ALA A 105 -0.01 20.29 4.83
CA ALA A 105 -1.17 20.81 4.12
C ALA A 105 -0.93 22.26 3.69
N PRO A 106 -1.36 22.65 2.47
CA PRO A 106 -1.34 24.06 2.08
C PRO A 106 -2.28 24.88 2.98
N PRO A 107 -2.00 26.17 3.19
CA PRO A 107 -2.92 27.05 3.92
C PRO A 107 -4.18 27.37 3.09
N GLY A 108 -5.30 27.62 3.76
CA GLY A 108 -6.58 28.01 3.14
C GLY A 108 -7.49 26.83 2.81
N ALA A 109 -8.74 27.12 2.45
CA ALA A 109 -9.66 26.07 2.00
C ALA A 109 -9.14 25.47 0.68
N ALA A 110 -9.12 24.15 0.61
CA ALA A 110 -8.72 23.40 -0.57
C ALA A 110 -9.58 22.15 -0.65
N ASP A 111 -9.87 21.65 -1.85
CA ASP A 111 -10.42 20.30 -1.96
C ASP A 111 -9.38 19.29 -1.48
N ASP A 112 -9.80 18.05 -1.32
CA ASP A 112 -8.94 16.94 -0.91
C ASP A 112 -7.72 16.78 -1.83
N ASP A 113 -6.68 16.15 -1.28
CA ASP A 113 -5.45 15.79 -1.98
C ASP A 113 -5.28 14.27 -2.01
N GLN A 114 -4.42 13.79 -2.89
CA GLN A 114 -4.11 12.38 -2.97
C GLN A 114 -2.68 12.16 -3.43
N PHE A 115 -2.07 11.09 -2.93
CA PHE A 115 -0.75 10.66 -3.37
C PHE A 115 -0.64 9.14 -3.19
N ALA A 116 0.37 8.53 -3.80
CA ALA A 116 0.63 7.11 -3.65
C ALA A 116 2.07 6.84 -3.27
N VAL A 117 2.26 5.88 -2.37
CA VAL A 117 3.58 5.43 -1.92
C VAL A 117 3.77 3.94 -2.17
N GLU A 118 5.01 3.58 -2.43
CA GLU A 118 5.50 2.22 -2.38
C GLU A 118 6.36 2.05 -1.13
N LEU A 119 5.99 1.08 -0.31
CA LEU A 119 6.69 0.67 0.90
C LEU A 119 7.52 -0.56 0.54
N VAL A 120 8.83 -0.47 0.75
CA VAL A 120 9.75 -1.59 0.57
C VAL A 120 10.29 -1.99 1.94
N GLY A 121 9.91 -3.19 2.39
CA GLY A 121 10.36 -3.76 3.64
C GLY A 121 11.84 -4.15 3.61
N SER A 122 12.41 -4.42 4.79
CA SER A 122 13.81 -4.79 4.93
C SER A 122 14.18 -6.12 4.25
N LEU A 123 13.16 -6.93 3.91
CA LEU A 123 13.33 -8.20 3.18
C LEU A 123 12.98 -8.08 1.68
N GLY A 124 12.71 -6.86 1.19
CA GLY A 124 12.35 -6.61 -0.21
C GLY A 124 10.88 -6.84 -0.54
N ASP A 125 10.03 -7.10 0.46
CA ASP A 125 8.59 -7.14 0.27
C ASP A 125 8.05 -5.75 -0.09
N VAL A 126 7.14 -5.71 -1.07
CA VAL A 126 6.62 -4.45 -1.62
C VAL A 126 5.14 -4.33 -1.31
N ARG A 127 4.73 -3.16 -0.83
CA ARG A 127 3.33 -2.78 -0.68
C ARG A 127 3.09 -1.39 -1.25
N ARG A 128 2.09 -1.26 -2.13
CA ARG A 128 1.65 0.03 -2.65
C ARG A 128 0.36 0.46 -1.96
N VAL A 129 0.26 1.74 -1.64
CA VAL A 129 -0.89 2.32 -0.93
C VAL A 129 -1.16 3.72 -1.46
N ARG A 130 -2.43 4.02 -1.71
CA ARG A 130 -2.90 5.37 -2.01
C ARG A 130 -3.35 6.03 -0.71
N TYR A 131 -2.99 7.28 -0.53
CA TYR A 131 -3.53 8.13 0.52
C TYR A 131 -4.48 9.12 -0.12
N HIS A 132 -5.66 9.24 0.47
CA HIS A 132 -6.59 10.33 0.21
C HIS A 132 -6.62 11.21 1.47
N ILE A 133 -6.41 12.50 1.28
CA ILE A 133 -6.23 13.49 2.34
C ILE A 133 -7.35 14.51 2.24
N GLU A 134 -8.31 14.42 3.15
CA GLU A 134 -9.33 15.44 3.31
C GLU A 134 -8.73 16.69 3.97
N LEU A 135 -9.05 17.87 3.44
CA LEU A 135 -8.50 19.16 3.87
C LEU A 135 -9.57 20.05 4.53
N HIS A 136 -9.97 19.70 5.76
CA HIS A 136 -10.90 20.49 6.59
C HIS A 136 -10.46 20.65 8.05
#